data_AF-A0AAP0HL66-F1
#
_entry.id   AF-A0AAP0HL66-F1
#
_cell.length_a   1.000
_cell.length_b   1.000
_cell.length_c   1.000
_cell.angle_alpha   90.00
_cell.angle_beta   90.00
_cell.angle_gamma   90.00
#
_symmetry.space_group_name_H-M   'P 1'
#
loop_
_entity.id
_entity.type
_entity.pdbx_description
1 polymer ?
#
loop_
_entity_poly.entity_id
_entity_poly.type
_entity_poly.pdbx_seq_one_letter_code
_entity_poly.pdbx_strand_id
1 'polypeptide(L)'
;MAAVHYKFKSSKNYKSLVIEDPSISVAYLKLRIVESKHLKRRADFILTVFDARPMKDSTSRAYQCFGGFMDGRMSTRDRAPPASYICRRCNIPGHFIQDCPTNGDPNYDIKKLKSPTSIPKSMLMTT
;
A
#
# COMPACT_ATOMS: atom_id res chain seq x y z
N MET A 1 -30.88 -6.36 26.60
CA MET A 1 -30.47 -6.89 25.28
C MET A 1 -29.91 -5.76 24.44
N ALA A 2 -28.59 -5.68 24.33
CA ALA A 2 -27.91 -4.77 23.42
C ALA A 2 -27.37 -5.57 22.23
N ALA A 3 -27.11 -4.91 21.10
CA ALA A 3 -26.50 -5.57 19.94
C ALA A 3 -25.30 -4.78 19.44
N VAL A 4 -24.17 -5.46 19.28
CA VAL A 4 -22.96 -4.87 18.69
C VAL A 4 -22.93 -5.24 17.21
N HIS A 5 -23.00 -4.22 16.37
CA HIS A 5 -22.84 -4.33 14.93
C HIS A 5 -21.38 -4.13 14.55
N TYR A 6 -20.78 -5.12 13.92
CA TYR A 6 -19.38 -5.10 13.52
C TYR A 6 -19.22 -5.53 12.06
N LYS A 7 -18.12 -5.12 11.43
CA LYS A 7 -17.81 -5.45 10.04
C LYS A 7 -16.31 -5.72 9.92
N PHE A 8 -15.95 -6.86 9.35
CA PHE A 8 -14.55 -7.13 9.00
C PHE A 8 -14.14 -6.30 7.79
N LYS A 9 -12.87 -5.89 7.75
CA LYS A 9 -12.28 -5.18 6.60
C LYS A 9 -12.44 -5.94 5.28
N SER A 10 -12.39 -7.27 5.33
CA SER A 10 -12.56 -8.15 4.16
C SER A 10 -14.02 -8.36 3.73
N SER A 11 -14.99 -7.96 4.56
CA SER A 11 -16.42 -8.21 4.33
C SER A 11 -17.13 -6.92 3.95
N LYS A 12 -18.07 -6.99 3.01
CA LYS A 12 -18.90 -5.83 2.61
C LYS A 12 -20.02 -5.56 3.61
N ASN A 13 -20.63 -6.62 4.14
CA ASN A 13 -21.81 -6.57 5.00
C ASN A 13 -21.45 -6.55 6.49
N TYR A 14 -22.32 -5.91 7.29
CA TYR A 14 -22.25 -5.92 8.75
C TYR A 14 -22.78 -7.24 9.31
N LYS A 15 -22.29 -7.62 10.50
CA LYS A 15 -22.84 -8.70 11.31
C LYS A 15 -23.14 -8.17 12.71
N SER A 16 -24.20 -8.68 13.33
CA SER A 16 -24.60 -8.34 14.69
C SER A 16 -24.25 -9.49 15.64
N LEU A 17 -23.79 -9.14 16.85
CA LEU A 17 -23.79 -10.03 18.00
C LEU A 17 -24.76 -9.49 19.03
N VAL A 18 -25.69 -10.35 19.46
CA VAL A 18 -26.59 -10.05 20.58
C VAL A 18 -25.79 -10.19 21.87
N ILE A 19 -25.89 -9.19 22.73
CA ILE A 19 -25.23 -9.13 24.04
C ILE A 19 -26.30 -9.01 25.11
N GLU A 20 -26.19 -9.86 26.13
CA GLU A 20 -27.08 -9.88 27.27
C GLU A 20 -26.87 -8.62 28.12
N ASP A 21 -25.60 -8.26 28.39
CA ASP A 21 -25.21 -7.13 29.23
C ASP A 21 -24.76 -5.87 28.44
N PRO A 22 -25.07 -4.65 28.93
CA PRO A 22 -24.68 -3.39 28.27
C PRO A 22 -23.16 -3.13 28.20
N SER A 23 -22.36 -3.72 29.10
CA SER A 23 -20.93 -3.46 29.25
C SER A 23 -20.10 -4.74 29.07
N ILE A 24 -19.79 -5.07 27.83
CA ILE A 24 -18.94 -6.20 27.46
C ILE A 24 -17.44 -5.83 27.46
N SER A 25 -16.58 -6.73 27.94
CA SER A 25 -15.13 -6.55 27.79
C SER A 25 -14.69 -6.80 26.33
N VAL A 26 -13.74 -6.01 25.85
CA VAL A 26 -13.20 -6.14 24.49
C VAL A 26 -12.61 -7.54 24.25
N ALA A 27 -12.06 -8.18 25.28
CA ALA A 27 -11.55 -9.55 25.21
C ALA A 27 -12.68 -10.56 24.96
N TYR A 28 -13.79 -10.45 25.70
CA TYR A 28 -14.94 -11.35 25.53
C TYR A 28 -15.61 -11.17 24.17
N LEU A 29 -15.74 -9.93 23.70
CA LEU A 29 -16.24 -9.63 22.36
C LEU A 29 -15.38 -10.31 21.27
N LYS A 30 -14.05 -10.23 21.38
CA LYS A 30 -13.13 -10.88 20.42
C LYS A 30 -13.30 -12.41 20.40
N LEU A 31 -13.43 -13.05 21.56
CA LEU A 31 -13.64 -14.49 21.66
C LEU A 31 -14.93 -14.93 20.94
N ARG A 32 -16.04 -14.22 21.19
CA ARG A 32 -17.34 -14.50 20.55
C ARG A 32 -17.31 -14.28 19.03
N ILE A 33 -16.56 -13.29 18.56
CA ILE A 33 -16.37 -13.06 17.12
C ILE A 33 -15.58 -14.21 16.47
N VAL A 34 -14.48 -14.66 17.09
CA VAL A 34 -13.66 -15.78 16.59
C VAL A 34 -14.47 -17.07 16.54
N GLU A 35 -15.22 -17.37 17.61
CA GLU A 35 -16.10 -18.52 17.71
C GLU A 35 -17.20 -18.48 16.64
N SER A 36 -17.95 -17.38 16.55
CA SER A 36 -19.09 -17.24 15.63
C SER A 36 -18.75 -17.20 14.13
N LYS A 37 -17.47 -17.08 13.79
CA LYS A 37 -17.00 -17.02 12.40
C LYS A 37 -16.06 -18.16 12.02
N HIS A 38 -15.84 -19.13 12.93
CA HIS A 38 -14.89 -20.22 12.76
C HIS A 38 -13.56 -19.72 12.18
N LEU A 39 -13.09 -18.56 12.65
CA LEU A 39 -11.79 -18.07 12.24
C LEU A 39 -10.77 -19.11 12.71
N LYS A 40 -10.01 -19.66 11.76
CA LYS A 40 -9.05 -20.75 12.03
C LYS A 40 -8.27 -20.36 13.28
N ARG A 41 -8.24 -21.18 14.32
CA ARG A 41 -7.55 -20.90 15.59
C ARG A 41 -6.01 -20.87 15.45
N ARG A 42 -5.49 -20.53 14.27
CA ARG A 42 -4.05 -20.34 14.05
C ARG A 42 -3.63 -19.12 14.86
N ALA A 43 -2.59 -19.26 15.66
CA ALA A 43 -2.15 -18.29 16.66
C ALA A 43 -1.55 -16.99 16.07
N ASP A 44 -1.73 -16.76 14.76
CA ASP A 44 -0.92 -15.84 13.97
C ASP A 44 -1.66 -14.53 13.64
N PHE A 45 -2.95 -14.39 13.98
CA PHE A 45 -3.72 -13.17 13.72
C PHE A 45 -4.18 -12.49 15.01
N ILE A 46 -3.80 -11.22 15.13
CA ILE A 46 -4.22 -10.32 16.19
C ILE A 46 -5.52 -9.65 15.76
N LEU A 47 -6.63 -9.94 16.45
CA LEU A 47 -7.89 -9.24 16.22
C LEU A 47 -7.84 -7.87 16.90
N THR A 48 -7.77 -6.80 16.11
CA THR A 48 -7.85 -5.41 16.55
C THR A 48 -9.27 -4.88 16.37
N VAL A 49 -9.80 -4.23 17.42
CA VAL A 49 -11.13 -3.62 17.42
C VAL A 49 -10.94 -2.12 17.31
N PHE A 50 -11.66 -1.50 16.37
CA PHE A 50 -11.67 -0.06 16.17
C PHE A 50 -13.12 0.43 16.25
N ASP A 51 -13.34 1.51 16.99
CA ASP A 51 -14.66 2.13 17.06
C ASP A 51 -14.97 2.82 15.74
N ALA A 52 -16.06 2.37 15.11
CA ALA A 52 -16.64 3.05 13.97
C ALA A 52 -17.36 4.30 14.48
N ARG A 53 -16.66 5.43 14.57
CA ARG A 53 -17.32 6.71 14.85
C ARG A 53 -18.26 7.03 13.68
N PRO A 54 -19.58 7.13 13.89
CA PRO A 54 -20.48 7.57 12.84
C PRO A 54 -20.23 9.06 12.61
N MET A 55 -19.41 9.36 11.60
CA MET A 55 -19.17 10.71 11.11
C MET A 55 -20.47 11.21 10.49
N LYS A 56 -21.03 12.28 11.06
CA LYS A 56 -22.40 12.78 10.83
C LYS A 56 -22.48 13.70 9.60
N ASP A 57 -21.71 13.40 8.56
CA ASP A 57 -21.72 14.14 7.30
C ASP A 57 -21.75 13.19 6.10
N SER A 58 -22.75 13.44 5.25
CA SER A 58 -23.19 12.64 4.12
C SER A 58 -22.21 12.58 2.95
N THR A 59 -20.91 12.67 3.19
CA THR A 59 -19.92 12.38 2.15
C THR A 59 -19.56 10.91 2.22
N SER A 60 -19.81 10.20 1.12
CA SER A 60 -19.64 8.76 0.88
C SER A 60 -18.17 8.27 0.94
N ARG A 61 -17.34 8.88 1.80
CA ARG A 61 -15.93 8.60 2.07
C ARG A 61 -15.65 8.06 3.47
N ALA A 62 -16.67 7.78 4.29
CA ALA A 62 -16.51 7.29 5.67
C ALA A 62 -16.12 5.79 5.80
N TYR A 63 -15.61 5.16 4.75
CA TYR A 63 -14.88 3.88 4.83
C TYR A 63 -13.40 4.05 4.47
N GLN A 64 -12.79 5.20 4.78
CA GLN A 64 -11.34 5.32 4.75
C GLN A 64 -10.78 4.60 5.97
N CYS A 65 -10.58 3.28 5.84
CA CYS A 65 -9.70 2.55 6.74
C CYS A 65 -8.31 3.19 6.63
N PHE A 66 -7.92 3.97 7.63
CA PHE A 66 -6.53 4.36 7.91
C PHE A 66 -5.71 3.15 8.39
N GLY A 67 -5.78 2.05 7.65
CA GLY A 67 -4.91 0.88 7.78
C GLY A 67 -4.13 0.76 6.50
N GLY A 68 -3.00 1.47 6.47
CA GLY A 68 -2.09 1.56 5.34
C GLY A 68 -1.64 0.18 4.88
N PHE A 69 -2.07 -0.16 3.67
CA PHE A 69 -1.27 -1.01 2.81
C PHE A 69 -0.19 -0.11 2.22
N MET A 70 1.03 -0.24 2.74
CA MET A 70 2.21 0.35 2.12
C MET A 70 2.66 -0.55 0.97
N ASP A 71 1.80 -0.76 -0.03
CA ASP A 71 2.32 -1.02 -1.37
C ASP A 71 2.84 0.33 -1.85
N GLY A 72 4.12 0.56 -1.55
CA GLY A 72 4.85 1.81 -1.75
C GLY A 72 4.90 2.26 -3.20
N ARG A 73 3.77 2.72 -3.71
CA ARG A 73 3.64 3.58 -4.88
C ARG A 73 2.53 4.59 -4.58
N MET A 74 2.78 5.47 -3.60
CA MET A 74 2.36 6.85 -3.82
C MET A 74 3.01 7.22 -5.14
N SER A 75 2.20 7.28 -6.18
CA SER A 75 2.59 7.81 -7.47
C SER A 75 3.25 9.15 -7.20
N THR A 76 4.58 9.20 -7.31
CA THR A 76 5.33 10.44 -7.48
C THR A 76 4.92 11.14 -8.78
N ARG A 77 4.01 10.56 -9.57
CA ARG A 77 3.37 11.10 -10.76
C ARG A 77 2.73 12.47 -10.54
N ASP A 78 2.35 12.82 -9.30
CA ASP A 78 1.79 14.14 -8.97
C ASP A 78 2.78 15.07 -8.25
N ARG A 79 4.03 14.63 -8.01
CA ARG A 79 5.08 15.53 -7.52
C ARG A 79 5.92 15.97 -8.69
N ALA A 80 5.77 17.23 -9.10
CA ALA A 80 6.79 17.87 -9.93
C ALA A 80 8.17 17.65 -9.29
N PRO A 81 9.21 17.32 -10.08
CA PRO A 81 10.55 17.18 -9.54
C PRO A 81 10.93 18.45 -8.76
N PRO A 82 11.74 18.33 -7.71
CA PRO A 82 12.33 19.50 -7.07
C PRO A 82 12.93 20.45 -8.12
N ALA A 83 12.87 21.76 -7.89
CA ALA A 83 13.26 22.77 -8.88
C ALA A 83 14.70 22.62 -9.43
N SER A 84 15.58 21.92 -8.70
CA SER A 84 16.96 21.61 -9.11
C SER A 84 17.12 20.31 -9.91
N TYR A 85 16.08 19.49 -10.04
CA TYR A 85 16.17 18.23 -10.76
C TYR A 85 16.08 18.44 -12.28
N ILE A 86 17.07 17.90 -12.98
CA ILE A 86 17.17 17.92 -14.43
C ILE A 86 17.03 16.48 -14.94
N CYS A 87 16.16 16.25 -15.93
CA CYS A 87 15.95 14.93 -16.50
C CYS A 87 17.24 14.39 -17.13
N ARG A 88 17.68 13.19 -16.76
CA ARG A 88 18.94 12.59 -17.27
C ARG A 88 18.84 11.99 -18.68
N ARG A 89 17.67 12.10 -19.34
CA ARG A 89 17.44 11.65 -20.72
C ARG A 89 17.49 12.82 -21.72
N CYS A 90 16.86 13.95 -21.39
CA CYS A 90 16.78 15.13 -22.27
C CYS A 90 17.48 16.39 -21.72
N ASN A 91 17.99 16.35 -20.49
CA ASN A 91 18.64 17.47 -19.81
C ASN A 91 17.75 18.72 -19.59
N ILE A 92 16.43 18.54 -19.51
CA ILE A 92 15.47 19.62 -19.26
C ILE A 92 14.85 19.44 -17.86
N PRO A 93 14.70 20.51 -17.05
CA PRO A 93 14.01 20.44 -15.76
C PRO A 93 12.49 20.27 -15.91
N GLY A 94 11.80 19.89 -14.83
CA GLY A 94 10.33 19.89 -14.77
C GLY A 94 9.64 18.53 -14.94
N HIS A 95 10.36 17.47 -15.31
CA HIS A 95 9.83 16.10 -15.34
C HIS A 95 10.89 15.08 -14.92
N PHE A 96 10.47 13.90 -14.45
CA PHE A 96 11.35 12.78 -14.18
C PHE A 96 11.66 12.00 -15.46
N ILE A 97 12.75 11.23 -15.46
CA ILE A 97 13.13 10.37 -16.60
C ILE A 97 12.01 9.42 -17.05
N GLN A 98 11.12 9.03 -16.14
CA GLN A 98 9.97 8.15 -16.41
C GLN A 98 8.88 8.86 -17.22
N ASP A 99 8.70 10.16 -17.01
CA ASP A 99 7.70 11.01 -17.66
C ASP A 99 8.33 11.89 -18.75
N CYS A 100 9.50 11.48 -19.26
CA CYS A 100 10.20 12.24 -20.28
C CYS A 100 9.40 12.20 -21.59
N PRO A 101 9.10 13.35 -22.22
CA PRO A 101 8.33 13.39 -23.47
C PRO A 101 9.05 12.70 -24.63
N THR A 102 10.37 12.49 -24.53
CA THR A 102 11.16 11.77 -25.54
C THR A 102 11.18 10.25 -25.33
N ASN A 103 10.31 9.72 -24.45
CA ASN A 103 10.18 8.30 -24.19
C ASN A 103 9.45 7.61 -25.35
N GLY A 104 10.19 6.87 -26.18
CA GLY A 104 9.69 6.28 -27.44
C GLY A 104 10.38 6.83 -28.69
N ASP A 105 11.20 7.87 -28.57
CA ASP A 105 12.02 8.35 -29.69
C ASP A 105 13.24 7.46 -29.92
N PRO A 106 13.38 6.80 -31.08
CA PRO A 106 14.50 5.90 -31.39
C PRO A 106 15.88 6.58 -31.30
N ASN A 107 15.93 7.90 -31.48
CA ASN A 107 17.14 8.70 -31.41
C ASN A 107 17.64 8.91 -29.97
N TYR A 108 16.75 8.86 -28.97
CA TYR A 108 17.09 8.96 -27.54
C TYR A 108 17.17 7.58 -26.88
N ASP A 109 16.46 6.59 -27.42
CA ASP A 109 16.55 5.16 -27.05
C ASP A 109 17.71 4.43 -27.73
N ILE A 110 18.75 5.16 -28.16
CA ILE A 110 20.03 4.53 -28.49
C ILE A 110 20.56 3.96 -27.18
N LYS A 111 20.18 2.70 -26.91
CA LYS A 111 20.70 1.89 -25.82
C LYS A 111 22.20 2.02 -25.94
N LYS A 112 22.86 2.71 -24.99
CA LYS A 112 24.32 2.69 -24.90
C LYS A 112 24.70 1.22 -24.90
N LEU A 113 25.18 0.74 -26.05
CA LEU A 113 25.69 -0.61 -26.16
C LEU A 113 26.77 -0.65 -25.08
N LYS A 114 26.59 -1.50 -24.07
CA LYS A 114 27.60 -1.67 -23.05
C LYS A 114 28.87 -1.98 -23.83
N SER A 115 29.84 -1.07 -23.79
CA SER A 115 31.15 -1.33 -24.40
C SER A 115 31.58 -2.69 -23.86
N PRO A 116 31.99 -3.64 -24.73
CA PRO A 116 32.49 -4.91 -24.22
C PRO A 116 33.61 -4.54 -23.26
N THR A 117 33.41 -4.80 -21.97
CA THR A 117 34.47 -4.61 -20.99
C THR A 117 35.53 -5.58 -21.45
N SER A 118 36.57 -5.05 -22.12
CA SER A 118 37.72 -5.85 -22.48
C SER A 118 38.16 -6.53 -21.19
N ILE A 119 38.39 -7.84 -21.28
CA ILE A 119 38.90 -8.62 -20.16
C ILE A 119 40.08 -7.80 -19.60
N PRO A 120 40.01 -7.36 -18.33
CA PRO A 120 41.01 -6.43 -17.82
C PRO A 120 42.38 -7.08 -17.98
N LYS A 121 43.37 -6.31 -18.43
CA LYS A 121 44.73 -6.81 -18.67
C LYS A 121 45.34 -7.53 -17.45
N SER A 122 44.82 -7.27 -16.25
CA SER A 122 45.15 -7.97 -15.02
C SER A 122 44.72 -9.45 -14.98
N MET A 123 43.79 -9.86 -15.84
CA MET A 123 43.30 -11.25 -15.97
C MET A 123 43.90 -12.00 -17.16
N LEU A 124 44.83 -11.38 -17.89
CA LEU A 124 45.58 -12.05 -18.94
C LEU A 124 46.82 -12.69 -18.29
N MET A 125 46.92 -14.02 -18.30
CA MET A 125 48.12 -14.73 -17.82
C MET A 125 49.28 -14.44 -18.79
N THR A 126 50.31 -13.77 -18.29
CA THR A 126 51.56 -13.55 -19.03
C THR A 126 52.38 -14.84 -18.99
N THR A 127 52.48 -15.56 -20.10
CA THR A 127 53.45 -16.65 -20.30
C THR A 127 54.76 -16.11 -20.84
#